data_AF-A0A1B6HW75-F1
#
_entry.id   AF-A0A1B6HW75-F1
#
_cell.length_a   1.000
_cell.length_b   1.000
_cell.length_c   1.000
_cell.angle_alpha   90.00
_cell.angle_beta   90.00
_cell.angle_gamma   90.00
#
_symmetry.space_group_name_H-M   'P 1'
#
loop_
_entity.id
_entity.type
_entity.pdbx_description
1 polymer ?
#
loop_
_entity_poly.entity_id
_entity_poly.type
_entity_poly.pdbx_seq_one_letter_code
_entity_poly.pdbx_strand_id
1 'polypeptide(L)'
;YAASLLLFSGSLMASLGCEANCKDAQKNQDASDGAANPAVDAACSSANPAGVALQNGSCVEVTEAYFPVALSLQKEIFNGYLERIRRVQSGERDIFFPSMLDMEKVRSFRHSGEPYNVAVIDVGGTVLKVVVLRVCTDSETMRPKFSARSSYSIPYRPLREDDGGALENYRWSEWVAEALAEKTGLMKEGVRYAALTFSYPLVQESLDNAVVKSVAKNWAFARHDSLLTENIVDVLNASLAARGFAFKTGCVLNDAVATYMAGLSEDPSAAQVAIVLGTGANASFEMEVDGRTELLNNEMARFEVPDKLVTAADQAVIDELEQ
;
A
#
# COMPACT_ATOMS: atom_id res chain seq x y z
N TYR A 1 13.13 1.00 -7.77
CA TYR A 1 11.93 1.55 -7.10
C TYR A 1 11.20 2.65 -7.90
N ALA A 2 11.84 3.40 -8.81
CA ALA A 2 11.18 4.47 -9.59
C ALA A 2 10.49 3.98 -10.90
N ALA A 3 11.02 2.96 -11.57
CA ALA A 3 10.48 2.46 -12.84
C ALA A 3 9.04 1.87 -12.76
N SER A 4 8.65 1.29 -11.62
CA SER A 4 7.32 0.66 -11.46
C SER A 4 6.19 1.67 -11.21
N LEU A 5 6.50 2.88 -10.71
CA LEU A 5 5.52 3.92 -10.40
C LEU A 5 5.06 4.72 -11.64
N LEU A 6 5.91 4.84 -12.66
CA LEU A 6 5.61 5.63 -13.87
C LEU A 6 4.72 4.89 -14.88
N LEU A 7 4.66 3.55 -14.82
CA LEU A 7 3.91 2.73 -15.78
C LEU A 7 2.39 2.67 -15.53
N PHE A 8 1.94 2.87 -14.28
CA PHE A 8 0.53 2.70 -13.93
C PHE A 8 -0.32 3.97 -14.01
N SER A 9 0.28 5.16 -13.92
CA SER A 9 -0.48 6.43 -13.93
C SER A 9 -0.90 6.90 -15.34
N GLY A 10 -0.17 6.50 -16.39
CA GLY A 10 -0.41 6.99 -17.76
C GLY A 10 -1.37 6.13 -18.61
N SER A 11 -1.35 4.80 -18.45
CA SER A 11 -1.99 3.91 -19.44
C SER A 11 -3.40 3.43 -19.10
N LEU A 12 -3.80 3.44 -17.82
CA LEU A 12 -5.16 3.02 -17.41
C LEU A 12 -6.21 4.12 -17.64
N MET A 13 -5.81 5.39 -17.55
CA MET A 13 -6.70 6.54 -17.84
C MET A 13 -6.97 6.72 -19.33
N ALA A 14 -6.04 6.33 -20.21
CA ALA A 14 -6.22 6.41 -21.66
C ALA A 14 -7.17 5.32 -22.21
N SER A 15 -7.24 4.15 -21.56
CA SER A 15 -8.02 3.01 -22.05
C SER A 15 -9.44 2.91 -21.45
N LEU A 16 -9.79 3.73 -20.46
CA LEU A 16 -11.13 3.79 -19.86
C LEU A 16 -11.90 5.09 -20.16
N GLY A 17 -11.32 6.01 -20.94
CA GLY A 17 -11.87 7.37 -21.18
C GLY A 17 -12.37 7.67 -22.59
N CYS A 18 -12.24 6.76 -23.56
CA CYS A 18 -12.53 7.05 -24.97
C CYS A 18 -13.54 6.08 -25.58
N GLU A 19 -14.79 6.07 -25.08
CA GLU A 19 -15.93 5.61 -25.89
C GLU A 19 -17.32 6.12 -25.47
N ALA A 20 -17.45 6.89 -24.38
CA ALA A 20 -18.77 7.26 -23.85
C ALA A 20 -19.29 8.69 -24.10
N ASN A 21 -18.52 9.63 -24.69
CA ASN A 21 -18.96 11.05 -24.73
C ASN A 21 -18.89 11.78 -26.09
N CYS A 22 -18.76 11.07 -27.22
CA CYS A 22 -18.73 11.72 -28.55
C CYS A 22 -20.02 11.59 -29.38
N LYS A 23 -21.17 11.23 -28.79
CA LYS A 23 -22.45 11.15 -29.53
C LYS A 23 -23.55 12.12 -29.11
N ASP A 24 -23.41 12.83 -27.98
CA ASP A 24 -24.47 13.73 -27.49
C ASP A 24 -24.17 15.23 -27.66
N ALA A 25 -22.98 15.62 -28.15
CA ALA A 25 -22.63 17.03 -28.37
C ALA A 25 -22.97 17.57 -29.77
N GLN A 26 -23.66 16.80 -30.61
CA GLN A 26 -24.00 17.20 -31.99
C GLN A 26 -25.49 17.48 -32.24
N LYS A 27 -26.29 17.62 -31.17
CA LYS A 27 -27.67 18.10 -31.24
C LYS A 27 -27.91 19.14 -30.14
N ASN A 28 -27.54 20.39 -30.41
CA ASN A 28 -28.14 21.62 -29.86
C ASN A 28 -27.18 22.80 -30.09
N GLN A 29 -27.04 23.22 -31.33
CA GLN A 29 -26.59 24.57 -31.67
C GLN A 29 -27.37 25.03 -32.89
N ASP A 30 -28.63 25.36 -32.66
CA ASP A 30 -29.39 26.28 -33.49
C ASP A 30 -30.24 27.15 -32.56
N ALA A 31 -30.21 28.46 -32.82
CA ALA A 31 -30.94 29.56 -32.17
C ALA A 31 -30.41 30.06 -30.81
N SER A 32 -29.65 31.16 -30.81
CA SER A 32 -30.24 32.52 -30.71
C SER A 32 -29.15 33.58 -30.48
N ASP A 33 -29.32 34.69 -31.19
CA ASP A 33 -28.50 35.91 -31.14
C ASP A 33 -28.58 36.66 -29.82
N GLY A 34 -27.50 37.39 -29.49
CA GLY A 34 -27.64 38.76 -28.97
C GLY A 34 -26.81 39.15 -27.75
N ALA A 35 -26.03 40.21 -27.96
CA ALA A 35 -25.46 41.17 -26.99
C ALA A 35 -24.04 40.89 -26.43
N ALA A 36 -23.13 41.74 -26.90
CA ALA A 36 -21.75 41.90 -26.51
C ALA A 36 -21.57 42.50 -25.10
N ASN A 37 -20.47 42.14 -24.44
CA ASN A 37 -19.81 43.00 -23.46
C ASN A 37 -18.28 42.80 -23.55
N PRO A 38 -17.47 43.84 -23.82
CA PRO A 38 -16.03 43.73 -24.06
C PRO A 38 -15.25 44.09 -22.80
N ALA A 39 -14.59 43.12 -22.17
CA ALA A 39 -13.45 43.35 -21.27
C ALA A 39 -12.93 42.01 -20.76
N VAL A 40 -12.01 41.37 -21.46
CA VAL A 40 -10.76 40.75 -20.95
C VAL A 40 -9.90 40.36 -22.18
N ASP A 41 -9.44 41.36 -22.94
CA ASP A 41 -8.39 41.17 -23.95
C ASP A 41 -7.19 42.02 -23.55
N ALA A 42 -6.30 41.44 -22.75
CA ALA A 42 -4.94 41.93 -22.60
C ALA A 42 -4.04 40.82 -22.07
N ALA A 43 -2.94 40.60 -22.79
CA ALA A 43 -1.76 39.82 -22.41
C ALA A 43 -1.85 38.28 -22.53
N CYS A 44 -2.12 37.80 -23.74
CA CYS A 44 -1.57 36.53 -24.21
C CYS A 44 -0.88 36.74 -25.56
N SER A 45 0.28 37.42 -25.54
CA SER A 45 1.29 37.30 -26.60
C SER A 45 2.63 37.85 -26.09
N SER A 46 3.71 37.16 -26.47
CA SER A 46 5.12 37.45 -26.17
C SER A 46 5.67 36.94 -24.82
N ALA A 47 6.12 35.69 -24.81
CA ALA A 47 7.43 35.33 -24.29
C ALA A 47 7.79 33.91 -24.79
N ASN A 48 8.79 33.83 -25.66
CA ASN A 48 9.58 32.61 -25.86
C ASN A 48 11.04 32.96 -25.49
N PRO A 49 11.94 31.99 -25.34
CA PRO A 49 12.42 31.42 -24.09
C PRO A 49 13.92 31.74 -23.93
N ALA A 50 14.62 31.01 -23.06
CA ALA A 50 16.07 31.05 -22.80
C ALA A 50 16.53 32.05 -21.73
N GLY A 51 16.76 31.51 -20.54
CA GLY A 51 17.60 32.09 -19.50
C GLY A 51 18.45 30.98 -18.89
N VAL A 52 19.59 30.68 -19.53
CA VAL A 52 20.65 29.84 -18.97
C VAL A 52 21.54 30.73 -18.11
N ALA A 53 21.85 30.29 -16.89
CA ALA A 53 23.06 30.67 -16.17
C ALA A 53 23.81 29.39 -15.77
N LEU A 54 25.00 29.21 -16.35
CA LEU A 54 25.96 28.14 -16.08
C LEU A 54 26.93 28.55 -14.98
N GLN A 55 27.43 27.59 -14.20
CA GLN A 55 28.88 27.47 -13.95
C GLN A 55 29.27 26.02 -13.63
N ASN A 56 30.28 25.54 -14.38
CA ASN A 56 30.94 24.23 -14.34
C ASN A 56 30.24 23.02 -14.99
N GLY A 57 30.13 23.07 -16.33
CA GLY A 57 31.02 22.19 -17.11
C GLY A 57 30.53 20.84 -17.63
N SER A 58 29.23 20.61 -17.81
CA SER A 58 28.65 19.85 -18.93
C SER A 58 27.12 19.90 -18.83
N CYS A 59 26.46 20.70 -19.66
CA CYS A 59 25.02 20.61 -19.82
C CYS A 59 24.70 19.28 -20.50
N VAL A 60 24.19 18.32 -19.74
CA VAL A 60 23.38 17.25 -20.33
C VAL A 60 22.12 17.95 -20.84
N GLU A 61 21.88 17.91 -22.15
CA GLU A 61 20.57 18.27 -22.69
C GLU A 61 19.54 17.33 -22.06
N VAL A 62 18.91 17.77 -20.98
CA VAL A 62 17.67 17.15 -20.50
C VAL A 62 16.62 17.61 -21.51
N THR A 63 16.55 16.90 -22.63
CA THR A 63 15.41 17.01 -23.51
C THR A 63 14.19 16.63 -22.67
N GLU A 64 13.16 17.47 -22.66
CA GLU A 64 11.80 17.12 -22.24
C GLU A 64 11.20 16.08 -23.21
N ALA A 65 11.97 15.06 -23.58
CA ALA A 65 11.38 13.81 -23.95
C ALA A 65 10.63 13.36 -22.70
N TYR A 66 9.30 13.40 -22.80
CA TYR A 66 8.44 12.46 -22.08
C TYR A 66 9.19 11.12 -22.00
N PHE A 67 9.00 10.33 -20.96
CA PHE A 67 9.48 8.95 -20.94
C PHE A 67 8.38 8.03 -21.53
N PRO A 68 7.98 8.09 -22.83
CA PRO A 68 6.96 7.18 -23.31
C PRO A 68 7.60 5.79 -23.34
N VAL A 69 7.05 4.89 -22.53
CA VAL A 69 7.35 3.48 -22.69
C VAL A 69 6.67 3.02 -23.98
N ALA A 70 7.47 2.74 -25.01
CA ALA A 70 6.95 2.29 -26.30
C ALA A 70 6.00 1.09 -26.14
N LEU A 71 4.97 0.99 -26.96
CA LEU A 71 3.97 -0.09 -26.85
C LEU A 71 4.59 -1.50 -26.91
N SER A 72 5.64 -1.68 -27.71
CA SER A 72 6.40 -2.94 -27.77
C SER A 72 7.00 -3.32 -26.41
N LEU A 73 7.45 -2.34 -25.65
CA LEU A 73 8.07 -2.49 -24.35
C LEU A 73 7.05 -2.67 -23.23
N GLN A 74 5.89 -1.99 -23.33
CA GLN A 74 4.74 -2.28 -22.47
C GLN A 74 4.29 -3.74 -22.62
N LYS A 75 4.25 -4.26 -23.85
CA LYS A 75 3.93 -5.68 -24.13
C LYS A 75 4.96 -6.63 -23.52
N GLU A 76 6.24 -6.28 -23.56
CA GLU A 76 7.31 -7.06 -22.95
C GLU A 76 7.17 -7.12 -21.43
N ILE A 77 6.94 -5.97 -20.78
CA ILE A 77 6.61 -5.88 -19.35
C ILE A 77 5.41 -6.77 -19.01
N PHE A 78 4.32 -6.62 -19.77
CA PHE A 78 3.09 -7.37 -19.57
C PHE A 78 3.32 -8.88 -19.69
N ASN A 79 4.05 -9.32 -20.72
CA ASN A 79 4.37 -10.73 -20.93
C ASN A 79 5.28 -11.29 -19.83
N GLY A 80 6.27 -10.52 -19.38
CA GLY A 80 7.15 -10.91 -18.27
C GLY A 80 6.37 -11.05 -16.96
N TYR A 81 5.43 -10.14 -16.72
CA TYR A 81 4.56 -10.21 -15.54
C TYR A 81 3.56 -11.37 -15.62
N LEU A 82 2.97 -11.64 -16.79
CA LEU A 82 2.13 -12.83 -17.01
C LEU A 82 2.90 -14.13 -16.76
N GLU A 83 4.18 -14.17 -17.12
CA GLU A 83 5.00 -15.36 -16.87
C GLU A 83 5.19 -15.63 -15.38
N ARG A 84 5.31 -14.58 -14.54
CA ARG A 84 5.30 -14.74 -13.09
C ARG A 84 4.00 -15.35 -12.58
N ILE A 85 2.86 -14.90 -13.09
CA ILE A 85 1.56 -15.49 -12.74
C ILE A 85 1.53 -16.98 -13.08
N ARG A 86 1.95 -17.34 -14.31
CA ARG A 86 1.97 -18.75 -14.75
C ARG A 86 2.87 -19.62 -13.88
N ARG A 87 4.04 -19.11 -13.50
CA ARG A 87 4.97 -19.81 -12.60
C ARG A 87 4.33 -20.11 -11.25
N VAL A 88 3.61 -19.16 -10.65
CA VAL A 88 2.88 -19.41 -9.40
C VAL A 88 1.75 -20.42 -9.59
N GLN A 89 0.99 -20.33 -10.68
CA GLN A 89 -0.03 -21.33 -11.01
C GLN A 89 0.56 -22.74 -11.23
N SER A 90 1.82 -22.83 -11.66
CA SER A 90 2.56 -24.09 -11.79
C SER A 90 3.18 -24.59 -10.47
N GLY A 91 2.98 -23.89 -9.37
CA GLY A 91 3.38 -24.30 -8.03
C GLY A 91 4.60 -23.58 -7.45
N GLU A 92 5.14 -22.56 -8.12
CA GLU A 92 6.27 -21.78 -7.59
C GLU A 92 5.80 -20.77 -6.54
N ARG A 93 6.10 -21.00 -5.26
CA ARG A 93 5.48 -20.31 -4.11
C ARG A 93 6.26 -19.11 -3.56
N ASP A 94 7.45 -18.80 -4.09
CA ASP A 94 8.32 -17.72 -3.59
C ASP A 94 8.21 -16.41 -4.39
N ILE A 95 7.38 -16.40 -5.44
CA ILE A 95 7.09 -15.23 -6.28
C ILE A 95 6.02 -14.33 -5.64
N PHE A 96 4.89 -14.91 -5.20
CA PHE A 96 3.80 -14.23 -4.50
C PHE A 96 3.56 -14.92 -3.15
N PHE A 97 3.26 -14.13 -2.12
CA PHE A 97 3.12 -14.62 -0.75
C PHE A 97 1.65 -14.84 -0.38
N PRO A 98 1.22 -16.08 -0.06
CA PRO A 98 -0.15 -16.33 0.39
C PRO A 98 -0.45 -15.69 1.74
N SER A 99 -1.63 -15.06 1.84
CA SER A 99 -2.09 -14.38 3.07
C SER A 99 -2.60 -15.32 4.17
N MET A 100 -2.74 -16.62 3.88
CA MET A 100 -3.35 -17.63 4.75
C MET A 100 -4.82 -17.38 5.11
N LEU A 101 -5.49 -16.45 4.43
CA LEU A 101 -6.93 -16.23 4.56
C LEU A 101 -7.71 -17.27 3.77
N ASP A 102 -8.72 -17.85 4.42
CA ASP A 102 -9.73 -18.68 3.78
C ASP A 102 -10.83 -17.78 3.21
N MET A 103 -10.75 -17.49 1.91
CA MET A 103 -11.64 -16.51 1.26
C MET A 103 -13.10 -16.98 1.21
N GLU A 104 -13.35 -18.29 1.17
CA GLU A 104 -14.70 -18.83 1.29
C GLU A 104 -15.27 -18.53 2.67
N LYS A 105 -14.50 -18.75 3.74
CA LYS A 105 -14.90 -18.37 5.10
C LYS A 105 -15.06 -16.87 5.27
N VAL A 106 -14.19 -16.05 4.68
CA VAL A 106 -14.30 -14.58 4.74
C VAL A 106 -15.62 -14.11 4.11
N ARG A 107 -15.94 -14.59 2.90
CA ARG A 107 -17.15 -14.19 2.15
C ARG A 107 -18.42 -14.72 2.81
N SER A 108 -18.35 -15.91 3.39
CA SER A 108 -19.47 -16.54 4.12
C SER A 108 -19.56 -16.10 5.59
N PHE A 109 -18.58 -15.35 6.12
CA PHE A 109 -18.57 -14.93 7.51
C PHE A 109 -19.82 -14.12 7.85
N ARG A 110 -20.44 -14.47 8.97
CA ARG A 110 -21.56 -13.75 9.56
C ARG A 110 -21.23 -13.44 11.01
N HIS A 111 -21.60 -12.24 11.43
CA HIS A 111 -21.47 -11.78 12.80
C HIS A 111 -22.86 -11.74 13.43
N SER A 112 -23.01 -12.31 14.62
CA SER A 112 -24.27 -12.32 15.37
C SER A 112 -24.05 -12.03 16.86
N GLY A 113 -22.91 -11.42 17.20
CA GLY A 113 -22.52 -11.13 18.57
C GLY A 113 -22.83 -9.70 18.98
N GLU A 114 -22.70 -9.45 20.28
CA GLU A 114 -22.71 -8.09 20.82
C GLU A 114 -21.61 -7.24 20.18
N PRO A 115 -21.85 -5.93 19.95
CA PRO A 115 -20.84 -5.04 19.42
C PRO A 115 -19.58 -5.01 20.28
N TYR A 116 -18.42 -5.01 19.64
CA TYR A 116 -17.13 -5.00 20.32
C TYR A 116 -16.13 -4.11 19.58
N ASN A 117 -15.06 -3.71 20.28
CA ASN A 117 -14.01 -2.89 19.71
C ASN A 117 -12.80 -3.75 19.33
N VAL A 118 -12.20 -3.45 18.19
CA VAL A 118 -10.96 -4.05 17.67
C VAL A 118 -9.97 -2.95 17.36
N ALA A 119 -8.71 -3.12 17.73
CA ALA A 119 -7.64 -2.23 17.30
C ALA A 119 -7.01 -2.75 16.00
N VAL A 120 -6.78 -1.87 15.04
CA VAL A 120 -5.95 -2.13 13.86
C VAL A 120 -4.68 -1.34 14.03
N ILE A 121 -3.54 -2.03 14.11
CA ILE A 121 -2.21 -1.45 14.28
C ILE A 121 -1.49 -1.58 12.95
N ASP A 122 -1.14 -0.48 12.31
CA ASP A 122 -0.52 -0.45 10.99
C ASP A 122 0.93 0.05 11.08
N VAL A 123 1.85 -0.93 11.00
CA VAL A 123 3.29 -0.74 11.03
C VAL A 123 3.84 -0.74 9.60
N GLY A 124 4.06 0.46 9.09
CA GLY A 124 4.62 0.70 7.77
C GLY A 124 4.67 2.19 7.44
N GLY A 125 5.05 2.51 6.21
CA GLY A 125 5.10 3.88 5.72
C GLY A 125 5.95 4.82 6.60
N THR A 126 5.48 6.06 6.77
CA THR A 126 6.21 7.12 7.48
C THR A 126 5.75 7.32 8.93
N VAL A 127 4.59 6.79 9.31
CA VAL A 127 4.01 6.93 10.65
C VAL A 127 3.34 5.63 11.08
N LEU A 128 3.35 5.33 12.38
CA LEU A 128 2.52 4.29 12.96
C LEU A 128 1.07 4.77 12.97
N LYS A 129 0.17 4.03 12.31
CA LYS A 129 -1.27 4.33 12.35
C LYS A 129 -1.98 3.32 13.23
N VAL A 130 -2.95 3.81 14.00
CA VAL A 130 -3.75 2.95 14.88
C VAL A 130 -5.19 3.40 14.79
N VAL A 131 -6.10 2.48 14.50
CA VAL A 131 -7.53 2.76 14.44
C VAL A 131 -8.25 1.79 15.37
N VAL A 132 -9.11 2.32 16.24
CA VAL A 132 -10.07 1.47 16.97
C VAL A 132 -11.36 1.44 16.16
N LEU A 133 -11.72 0.25 15.70
CA LEU A 133 -12.97 -0.01 15.00
C LEU A 133 -13.98 -0.60 15.98
N ARG A 134 -15.20 -0.07 15.96
CA ARG A 134 -16.34 -0.77 16.53
C ARG A 134 -16.95 -1.66 15.48
N VAL A 135 -17.01 -2.95 15.78
CA VAL A 135 -17.66 -3.98 15.00
C VAL A 135 -19.09 -4.12 15.48
N CYS A 136 -20.04 -3.95 14.57
CA CYS A 136 -21.46 -4.19 14.78
C CYS A 136 -21.96 -5.22 13.77
N THR A 137 -23.13 -5.79 14.01
CA THR A 137 -23.81 -6.64 13.03
C THR A 137 -24.70 -5.75 12.15
N ASP A 138 -24.57 -5.90 10.83
CA ASP A 138 -25.54 -5.37 9.88
C ASP A 138 -26.84 -6.21 9.94
N SER A 139 -27.97 -5.58 10.20
CA SER A 139 -29.23 -6.28 10.48
C SER A 139 -29.83 -7.01 9.27
N GLU A 140 -29.50 -6.57 8.06
CA GLU A 140 -30.07 -7.15 6.84
C GLU A 140 -29.21 -8.31 6.33
N THR A 141 -27.88 -8.11 6.33
CA THR A 141 -26.93 -9.05 5.74
C THR A 141 -26.27 -9.98 6.76
N MET A 142 -26.40 -9.67 8.06
CA MET A 142 -25.67 -10.32 9.16
C MET A 142 -24.15 -10.25 9.00
N ARG A 143 -23.64 -9.34 8.17
CA ARG A 143 -22.19 -9.10 7.98
C ARG A 143 -21.67 -8.12 9.03
N PRO A 144 -20.36 -8.17 9.35
CA PRO A 144 -19.76 -7.16 10.22
C PRO A 144 -19.78 -5.79 9.53
N LYS A 145 -20.25 -4.78 10.27
CA LYS A 145 -20.16 -3.36 9.92
C LYS A 145 -19.14 -2.69 10.83
N PHE A 146 -18.22 -1.96 10.23
CA PHE A 146 -17.13 -1.29 10.93
C PHE A 146 -17.40 0.21 11.02
N SER A 147 -17.15 0.79 12.19
CA SER A 147 -17.13 2.25 12.36
C SER A 147 -15.92 2.66 13.18
N ALA A 148 -15.18 3.66 12.71
CA ALA A 148 -14.04 4.19 13.43
C ALA A 148 -14.50 4.89 14.72
N ARG A 149 -13.85 4.55 15.84
CA ARG A 149 -14.06 5.16 17.16
C ARG A 149 -12.99 6.20 17.47
N SER A 150 -11.74 5.80 17.27
CA SER A 150 -10.56 6.63 17.46
C SER A 150 -9.53 6.29 16.38
N SER A 151 -8.71 7.27 16.04
CA SER A 151 -7.63 7.13 15.08
C SER A 151 -6.43 7.92 15.58
N TYR A 152 -5.26 7.30 15.50
CA TYR A 152 -3.99 7.84 15.95
C TYR A 152 -2.98 7.75 14.81
N SER A 153 -2.17 8.78 14.66
CA SER A 153 -1.00 8.79 13.78
C SER A 153 0.19 9.23 14.62
N ILE A 154 1.13 8.30 14.84
CA ILE A 154 2.27 8.48 15.72
C ILE A 154 3.52 8.49 14.84
N PRO A 155 4.20 9.64 14.69
CA PRO A 155 5.42 9.70 13.92
C PRO A 155 6.48 8.76 14.48
N TYR A 156 7.21 8.08 13.59
CA TYR A 156 8.39 7.31 13.97
C TYR A 156 9.48 8.27 14.43
N ARG A 157 9.60 8.42 15.75
CA ARG A 157 10.66 9.14 16.44
C ARG A 157 10.77 8.62 17.88
N PRO A 158 11.88 8.92 18.60
CA PRO A 158 11.96 8.66 20.03
C PRO A 158 10.75 9.26 20.76
N LEU A 159 10.16 8.51 21.70
CA LEU A 159 8.89 8.90 22.32
C LEU A 159 9.05 10.01 23.36
N ARG A 160 10.27 10.17 23.89
CA ARG A 160 10.68 11.20 24.84
C ARG A 160 11.89 11.96 24.31
N GLU A 161 11.95 13.25 24.61
CA GLU A 161 13.01 14.15 24.11
C GLU A 161 14.37 13.88 24.81
N ASP A 162 14.34 13.34 26.03
CA ASP A 162 15.49 12.99 26.85
C ASP A 162 16.05 11.59 26.60
N ASP A 163 15.35 10.76 25.81
CA ASP A 163 15.80 9.39 25.51
C ASP A 163 17.12 9.36 24.72
N GLY A 164 17.55 10.49 24.12
CA GLY A 164 18.87 10.69 23.51
C GLY A 164 19.26 9.73 22.38
N GLY A 165 18.43 8.72 22.09
CA GLY A 165 18.71 7.61 21.20
C GLY A 165 17.91 7.70 19.91
N ALA A 166 18.53 7.28 18.80
CA ALA A 166 17.83 7.10 17.53
C ALA A 166 16.85 5.91 17.61
N LEU A 167 15.82 5.90 16.75
CA LEU A 167 14.91 4.74 16.64
C LEU A 167 15.64 3.42 16.34
N GLU A 168 16.81 3.51 15.73
CA GLU A 168 17.72 2.40 15.46
C GLU A 168 18.21 1.67 16.72
N ASN A 169 18.02 2.26 17.91
CA ASN A 169 18.32 1.61 19.19
C ASN A 169 17.12 0.83 19.76
N TYR A 170 15.94 0.98 19.17
CA TYR A 170 14.73 0.34 19.66
C TYR A 170 14.38 -0.88 18.82
N ARG A 171 13.95 -1.94 19.50
CA ARG A 171 13.20 -3.01 18.85
C ARG A 171 11.82 -2.48 18.46
N TRP A 172 11.42 -2.73 17.21
CA TRP A 172 10.15 -2.20 16.66
C TRP A 172 8.93 -2.52 17.54
N SER A 173 8.84 -3.74 18.08
CA SER A 173 7.68 -4.19 18.85
C SER A 173 7.59 -3.52 20.21
N GLU A 174 8.73 -3.27 20.86
CA GLU A 174 8.82 -2.57 22.13
C GLU A 174 8.43 -1.10 21.94
N TRP A 175 8.97 -0.45 20.91
CA TRP A 175 8.62 0.92 20.57
C TRP A 175 7.14 1.05 20.22
N VAL A 176 6.59 0.14 19.40
CA VAL A 176 5.15 0.16 19.04
C VAL A 176 4.29 0.00 20.30
N ALA A 177 4.59 -0.98 21.15
CA ALA A 177 3.81 -1.18 22.37
C ALA A 177 3.90 0.01 23.33
N GLU A 178 5.04 0.69 23.41
CA GLU A 178 5.22 1.91 24.18
C GLU A 178 4.46 3.09 23.60
N ALA A 179 4.55 3.29 22.28
CA ALA A 179 3.82 4.32 21.55
C ALA A 179 2.31 4.16 21.77
N LEU A 180 1.82 2.93 21.75
CA LEU A 180 0.42 2.62 22.08
C LEU A 180 0.10 3.00 23.53
N ALA A 181 0.94 2.65 24.49
CA ALA A 181 0.68 2.94 25.90
C ALA A 181 0.70 4.44 26.21
N GLU A 182 1.62 5.20 25.61
CA GLU A 182 1.81 6.61 25.92
C GLU A 182 0.94 7.56 25.08
N LYS A 183 0.69 7.22 23.81
CA LYS A 183 0.10 8.17 22.85
C LYS A 183 -1.34 7.82 22.46
N THR A 184 -1.93 6.76 23.02
CA THR A 184 -3.30 6.34 22.69
C THR A 184 -4.17 6.11 23.93
N GLY A 185 -5.48 5.98 23.71
CA GLY A 185 -6.47 5.64 24.74
C GLY A 185 -6.78 4.14 24.85
N LEU A 186 -6.09 3.26 24.11
CA LEU A 186 -6.54 1.88 23.84
C LEU A 186 -6.90 1.07 25.09
N MET A 187 -6.17 1.21 26.19
CA MET A 187 -6.45 0.49 27.44
C MET A 187 -7.81 0.84 28.06
N LYS A 188 -8.35 2.03 27.76
CA LYS A 188 -9.64 2.52 28.25
C LYS A 188 -10.79 2.28 27.28
N GLU A 189 -10.49 1.86 26.05
CA GLU A 189 -11.48 1.70 24.98
C GLU A 189 -12.15 0.33 24.95
N GLY A 190 -11.81 -0.58 25.87
CA GLY A 190 -12.41 -1.92 25.89
C GLY A 190 -12.12 -2.72 24.61
N VAL A 191 -10.94 -2.53 24.02
CA VAL A 191 -10.47 -3.29 22.86
C VAL A 191 -10.42 -4.78 23.23
N ARG A 192 -11.09 -5.61 22.43
CA ARG A 192 -11.17 -7.06 22.65
C ARG A 192 -9.99 -7.80 22.01
N TYR A 193 -9.65 -7.43 20.78
CA TYR A 193 -8.57 -8.01 19.99
C TYR A 193 -7.88 -6.93 19.17
N ALA A 194 -6.66 -7.22 18.71
CA ALA A 194 -5.98 -6.40 17.72
C ALA A 194 -5.71 -7.19 16.42
N ALA A 195 -5.60 -6.46 15.31
CA ALA A 195 -5.08 -6.93 14.04
C ALA A 195 -3.85 -6.09 13.67
N LEU A 196 -2.82 -6.73 13.16
CA LEU A 196 -1.59 -6.08 12.72
C LEU A 196 -1.59 -5.98 11.19
N THR A 197 -1.44 -4.77 10.67
CA THR A 197 -0.99 -4.58 9.29
C THR A 197 0.52 -4.34 9.35
N PHE A 198 1.30 -5.12 8.61
CA PHE A 198 2.76 -4.99 8.57
C PHE A 198 3.21 -4.86 7.12
N SER A 199 3.56 -3.65 6.68
CA SER A 199 3.78 -3.27 5.27
C SER A 199 5.15 -3.69 4.70
N TYR A 200 5.64 -4.86 5.12
CA TYR A 200 6.88 -5.47 4.68
C TYR A 200 6.60 -6.87 4.12
N PRO A 201 7.49 -7.43 3.30
CA PRO A 201 7.34 -8.80 2.82
C PRO A 201 7.32 -9.80 3.99
N LEU A 202 6.26 -10.61 4.06
CA LEU A 202 6.04 -11.62 5.10
C LEU A 202 6.02 -13.03 4.51
N VAL A 203 6.64 -13.97 5.21
CA VAL A 203 6.35 -15.40 5.05
C VAL A 203 5.39 -15.78 6.16
N GLN A 204 4.14 -16.09 5.79
CA GLN A 204 3.09 -16.46 6.74
C GLN A 204 2.87 -17.97 6.74
N GLU A 205 2.76 -18.56 7.93
CA GLU A 205 2.37 -19.97 8.11
C GLU A 205 0.92 -20.09 8.62
N SER A 206 0.43 -19.08 9.33
CA SER A 206 -0.95 -18.90 9.75
C SER A 206 -1.27 -17.40 9.84
N LEU A 207 -2.53 -17.06 10.14
CA LEU A 207 -2.91 -15.66 10.32
C LEU A 207 -2.13 -14.98 11.46
N ASP A 208 -1.74 -15.72 12.49
CA ASP A 208 -1.01 -15.25 13.68
C ASP A 208 0.46 -15.69 13.73
N ASN A 209 0.99 -16.29 12.66
CA ASN A 209 2.39 -16.67 12.53
C ASN A 209 2.97 -16.15 11.22
N ALA A 210 3.84 -15.15 11.34
CA ALA A 210 4.56 -14.60 10.21
C ALA A 210 5.97 -14.17 10.58
N VAL A 211 6.88 -14.34 9.64
CA VAL A 211 8.27 -13.90 9.74
C VAL A 211 8.56 -12.86 8.65
N VAL A 212 9.33 -11.83 8.99
CA VAL A 212 9.75 -10.82 8.02
C VAL A 212 10.76 -11.44 7.05
N LYS A 213 10.48 -11.40 5.75
CA LYS A 213 11.38 -11.93 4.71
C LYS A 213 12.58 -11.01 4.50
N SER A 214 12.33 -9.70 4.50
CA SER A 214 13.32 -8.65 4.29
C SER A 214 12.80 -7.33 4.81
N VAL A 215 13.67 -6.52 5.41
CA VAL A 215 13.37 -5.12 5.71
C VAL A 215 13.90 -4.23 4.59
N ALA A 216 13.06 -3.33 4.10
CA ALA A 216 13.38 -2.34 3.08
C ALA A 216 12.78 -0.99 3.51
N LYS A 217 12.63 -0.03 2.60
CA LYS A 217 11.82 1.18 2.80
C LYS A 217 12.20 1.99 4.07
N ASN A 218 13.44 2.46 4.17
CA ASN A 218 13.93 3.29 5.31
C ASN A 218 13.50 2.73 6.69
N TRP A 219 13.63 1.42 6.88
CA TRP A 219 13.34 0.76 8.16
C TRP A 219 13.98 1.52 9.32
N ALA A 220 13.16 2.07 10.21
CA ALA A 220 13.61 3.05 11.20
C ALA A 220 14.15 2.42 12.50
N PHE A 221 13.93 1.13 12.71
CA PHE A 221 14.23 0.45 13.97
C PHE A 221 15.55 -0.32 13.92
N ALA A 222 16.01 -0.79 15.08
CA ALA A 222 17.15 -1.68 15.18
C ALA A 222 16.98 -2.91 14.26
N ARG A 223 18.04 -3.26 13.52
CA ARG A 223 18.15 -4.53 12.81
C ARG A 223 18.78 -5.54 13.76
N HIS A 224 17.96 -6.38 14.37
CA HIS A 224 18.43 -7.50 15.18
C HIS A 224 18.53 -8.77 14.35
N ASP A 225 19.47 -9.65 14.68
CA ASP A 225 19.67 -10.93 13.99
C ASP A 225 18.39 -11.79 13.97
N SER A 226 17.55 -11.68 15.00
CA SER A 226 16.30 -12.44 15.11
C SER A 226 15.15 -11.90 14.24
N LEU A 227 15.22 -10.67 13.74
CA LEU A 227 14.11 -9.98 13.06
C LEU A 227 13.54 -10.78 11.87
N LEU A 228 14.41 -11.49 11.15
CA LEU A 228 14.04 -12.29 9.98
C LEU A 228 13.72 -13.76 10.31
N THR A 229 13.63 -14.09 11.59
CA THR A 229 13.39 -15.48 12.06
C THR A 229 12.32 -15.58 13.13
N GLU A 230 11.96 -14.47 13.78
CA GLU A 230 10.96 -14.43 14.85
C GLU A 230 9.55 -14.24 14.31
N ASN A 231 8.56 -14.85 14.98
CA ASN A 231 7.15 -14.55 14.72
C ASN A 231 6.83 -13.14 15.22
N ILE A 232 6.52 -12.23 14.29
CA ILE A 232 6.27 -10.82 14.60
C ILE A 232 5.04 -10.60 15.48
N VAL A 233 4.05 -11.49 15.39
CA VAL A 233 2.83 -11.41 16.21
C VAL A 233 3.13 -11.74 17.66
N ASP A 234 3.90 -12.80 17.92
CA ASP A 234 4.29 -13.19 19.28
C ASP A 234 5.16 -12.12 19.94
N VAL A 235 6.10 -11.57 19.18
CA VAL A 235 7.00 -10.53 19.66
C VAL A 235 6.24 -9.25 20.00
N LEU A 236 5.27 -8.83 19.18
CA LEU A 236 4.39 -7.70 19.51
C LEU A 236 3.51 -8.01 20.72
N ASN A 237 2.93 -9.21 20.80
CA ASN A 237 2.08 -9.62 21.91
C ASN A 237 2.84 -9.65 23.24
N ALA A 238 4.09 -10.10 23.25
CA ALA A 238 4.95 -10.05 24.43
C ALA A 238 5.18 -8.60 24.89
N SER A 239 5.50 -7.70 23.96
CA SER A 239 5.70 -6.26 24.26
C SER A 239 4.42 -5.56 24.73
N LEU A 240 3.25 -5.92 24.19
CA LEU A 240 1.94 -5.44 24.63
C LEU A 240 1.61 -5.94 26.05
N ALA A 241 1.80 -7.22 26.31
CA ALA A 241 1.54 -7.83 27.61
C ALA A 241 2.45 -7.23 28.72
N ALA A 242 3.73 -7.03 28.42
CA ALA A 242 4.68 -6.39 29.34
C ALA A 242 4.27 -4.96 29.73
N ARG A 243 3.44 -4.29 28.91
CA ARG A 243 2.91 -2.95 29.17
C ARG A 243 1.47 -2.96 29.69
N GLY A 244 0.91 -4.13 30.00
CA GLY A 244 -0.40 -4.27 30.65
C GLY A 244 -1.61 -4.19 29.71
N PHE A 245 -1.43 -4.32 28.38
CA PHE A 245 -2.56 -4.46 27.48
C PHE A 245 -3.30 -5.79 27.70
N ALA A 246 -4.63 -5.74 27.82
CA ALA A 246 -5.47 -6.92 28.06
C ALA A 246 -5.87 -7.67 26.76
N PHE A 247 -5.60 -7.09 25.60
CA PHE A 247 -5.84 -7.72 24.29
C PHE A 247 -4.55 -8.26 23.70
N LYS A 248 -4.70 -9.12 22.71
CA LYS A 248 -3.60 -9.60 21.85
C LYS A 248 -3.93 -9.35 20.38
N THR A 249 -2.88 -9.19 19.58
CA THR A 249 -2.93 -9.28 18.13
C THR A 249 -3.21 -10.73 17.74
N GLY A 250 -4.32 -10.95 17.03
CA GLY A 250 -4.77 -12.28 16.61
C GLY A 250 -4.53 -12.58 15.13
N CYS A 251 -4.09 -11.58 14.36
CA CYS A 251 -3.67 -11.78 12.98
C CYS A 251 -2.68 -10.71 12.54
N VAL A 252 -1.92 -11.03 11.50
CA VAL A 252 -1.11 -10.10 10.72
C VAL A 252 -1.40 -10.22 9.23
N LEU A 253 -1.49 -9.09 8.55
CA LEU A 253 -1.63 -9.01 7.10
C LEU A 253 -0.64 -8.00 6.52
N ASN A 254 -0.21 -8.22 5.28
CA ASN A 254 0.44 -7.18 4.49
C ASN A 254 -0.55 -6.04 4.14
N ASP A 255 -0.06 -4.84 3.89
CA ASP A 255 -0.89 -3.66 3.60
C ASP A 255 -1.75 -3.79 2.34
N ALA A 256 -1.23 -4.39 1.27
CA ALA A 256 -2.02 -4.64 0.07
C ALA A 256 -3.13 -5.68 0.31
N VAL A 257 -2.85 -6.70 1.11
CA VAL A 257 -3.85 -7.71 1.53
C VAL A 257 -4.92 -7.06 2.42
N ALA A 258 -4.51 -6.26 3.41
CA ALA A 258 -5.45 -5.51 4.25
C ALA A 258 -6.32 -4.56 3.42
N THR A 259 -5.75 -3.92 2.41
CA THR A 259 -6.47 -3.07 1.45
C THR A 259 -7.51 -3.88 0.67
N TYR A 260 -7.16 -5.07 0.19
CA TYR A 260 -8.09 -5.99 -0.46
C TYR A 260 -9.26 -6.35 0.45
N MET A 261 -8.96 -6.70 1.70
CA MET A 261 -9.96 -7.08 2.71
C MET A 261 -10.88 -5.92 3.08
N ALA A 262 -10.37 -4.69 3.14
CA ALA A 262 -11.17 -3.49 3.35
C ALA A 262 -12.18 -3.31 2.20
N GLY A 263 -11.73 -3.42 0.95
CA GLY A 263 -12.62 -3.34 -0.22
C GLY A 263 -13.70 -4.43 -0.20
N LEU A 264 -13.34 -5.67 0.16
CA LEU A 264 -14.29 -6.78 0.29
C LEU A 264 -15.31 -6.59 1.42
N SER A 265 -14.94 -5.83 2.46
CA SER A 265 -15.86 -5.48 3.54
C SER A 265 -16.95 -4.51 3.06
N GLU A 266 -16.61 -3.55 2.20
CA GLU A 266 -17.52 -2.57 1.61
C GLU A 266 -18.42 -3.20 0.54
N ASP A 267 -17.83 -3.97 -0.39
CA ASP A 267 -18.56 -4.68 -1.44
C ASP A 267 -17.96 -6.08 -1.66
N PRO A 268 -18.68 -7.15 -1.23
CA PRO A 268 -18.31 -8.54 -1.47
C PRO A 268 -18.06 -8.92 -2.93
N SER A 269 -18.67 -8.18 -3.85
CA SER A 269 -18.68 -8.46 -5.28
C SER A 269 -17.63 -7.68 -6.07
N ALA A 270 -17.04 -6.63 -5.49
CA ALA A 270 -16.19 -5.69 -6.22
C ALA A 270 -14.69 -6.04 -6.26
N ALA A 271 -14.15 -6.67 -5.22
CA ALA A 271 -12.69 -6.75 -5.06
C ALA A 271 -12.07 -7.82 -5.99
N GLN A 272 -11.39 -7.37 -7.05
CA GLN A 272 -10.59 -8.24 -7.93
C GLN A 272 -9.08 -8.03 -7.72
N VAL A 273 -8.66 -6.78 -7.47
CA VAL A 273 -7.26 -6.40 -7.23
C VAL A 273 -7.24 -5.21 -6.27
N ALA A 274 -6.33 -5.23 -5.29
CA ALA A 274 -5.97 -4.10 -4.46
C ALA A 274 -4.58 -3.61 -4.82
N ILE A 275 -4.37 -2.30 -4.85
CA ILE A 275 -3.09 -1.68 -5.18
C ILE A 275 -2.79 -0.62 -4.11
N VAL A 276 -1.58 -0.66 -3.57
CA VAL A 276 -1.03 0.36 -2.68
C VAL A 276 0.00 1.15 -3.46
N LEU A 277 -0.22 2.45 -3.60
CA LEU A 277 0.71 3.41 -4.22
C LEU A 277 1.06 4.48 -3.19
N GLY A 278 2.29 4.48 -2.71
CA GLY A 278 2.77 5.42 -1.69
C GLY A 278 4.30 5.36 -1.56
N THR A 279 4.81 5.27 -0.32
CA THR A 279 6.25 5.07 -0.05
C THR A 279 6.82 3.86 -0.80
N GLY A 280 5.99 2.84 -1.03
CA GLY A 280 6.26 1.76 -1.98
C GLY A 280 5.06 1.52 -2.88
N ALA A 281 5.25 0.63 -3.85
CA ALA A 281 4.18 0.09 -4.69
C ALA A 281 3.98 -1.39 -4.37
N ASN A 282 2.75 -1.79 -4.11
CA ASN A 282 2.40 -3.20 -3.89
C ASN A 282 0.98 -3.49 -4.42
N ALA A 283 0.64 -4.77 -4.57
CA ALA A 283 -0.69 -5.19 -4.94
C ALA A 283 -1.07 -6.52 -4.28
N SER A 284 -2.36 -6.78 -4.21
CA SER A 284 -2.91 -8.05 -3.75
C SER A 284 -4.10 -8.45 -4.61
N PHE A 285 -4.22 -9.74 -4.90
CA PHE A 285 -5.31 -10.28 -5.72
C PHE A 285 -5.58 -11.74 -5.38
N GLU A 286 -6.78 -12.20 -5.71
CA GLU A 286 -7.13 -13.61 -5.65
C GLU A 286 -6.65 -14.35 -6.89
N MET A 287 -6.15 -15.57 -6.71
CA MET A 287 -5.75 -16.44 -7.81
C MET A 287 -6.07 -17.89 -7.48
N GLU A 288 -6.48 -18.64 -8.50
CA GLU A 288 -6.58 -20.10 -8.39
C GLU A 288 -5.17 -20.71 -8.40
N VAL A 289 -4.82 -21.40 -7.32
CA VAL A 289 -3.58 -22.17 -7.20
C VAL A 289 -3.94 -23.56 -6.67
N ASP A 290 -3.52 -24.61 -7.38
CA ASP A 290 -3.82 -26.01 -7.06
C ASP A 290 -5.33 -26.29 -6.82
N GLY A 291 -6.20 -25.59 -7.56
CA GLY A 291 -7.66 -25.74 -7.48
C GLY A 291 -8.31 -25.10 -6.26
N ARG A 292 -7.62 -24.15 -5.60
CA ARG A 292 -8.16 -23.32 -4.52
C ARG A 292 -7.93 -21.85 -4.82
N THR A 293 -8.91 -21.01 -4.49
CA THR A 293 -8.74 -19.56 -4.49
C THR A 293 -7.86 -19.14 -3.32
N GLU A 294 -6.69 -18.59 -3.61
CA GLU A 294 -5.78 -18.01 -2.62
C GLU A 294 -5.73 -16.48 -2.78
N LEU A 295 -5.79 -15.74 -1.68
CA LEU A 295 -5.50 -14.31 -1.67
C LEU A 295 -3.99 -14.11 -1.50
N LEU A 296 -3.35 -13.52 -2.51
CA LEU A 296 -1.90 -13.39 -2.59
C LEU A 296 -1.46 -11.93 -2.41
N ASN A 297 -0.37 -11.75 -1.68
CA ASN A 297 0.45 -10.54 -1.71
C ASN A 297 1.47 -10.66 -2.85
N ASN A 298 1.43 -9.72 -3.79
CA ASN A 298 2.23 -9.71 -5.00
C ASN A 298 3.70 -9.35 -4.75
N GLU A 299 3.95 -8.44 -3.79
CA GLU A 299 5.24 -7.74 -3.68
C GLU A 299 5.71 -7.19 -5.05
N MET A 300 4.81 -6.49 -5.74
CA MET A 300 4.97 -6.08 -7.15
C MET A 300 6.25 -5.27 -7.41
N ALA A 301 6.74 -4.54 -6.40
CA ALA A 301 8.00 -3.80 -6.50
C ALA A 301 9.24 -4.70 -6.74
N ARG A 302 9.14 -6.01 -6.50
CA ARG A 302 10.18 -7.01 -6.86
C ARG A 302 10.12 -7.43 -8.34
N PHE A 303 9.28 -6.79 -9.15
CA PHE A 303 9.23 -7.03 -10.58
C PHE A 303 10.33 -6.27 -11.30
N GLU A 304 11.28 -7.02 -11.85
CA GLU A 304 12.32 -6.51 -12.73
C GLU A 304 11.72 -6.17 -14.09
N VAL A 305 11.91 -4.92 -14.50
CA VAL A 305 11.57 -4.46 -15.84
C VAL A 305 12.74 -4.75 -16.79
N PRO A 306 12.51 -4.85 -18.11
CA PRO A 306 13.61 -5.02 -19.07
C PRO A 306 14.72 -3.97 -18.89
N ASP A 307 15.99 -4.39 -18.91
CA ASP A 307 17.16 -3.51 -18.67
C ASP A 307 17.16 -2.22 -19.48
N LYS A 308 16.64 -2.27 -20.70
CA LYS A 308 16.50 -1.11 -21.59
C LYS A 308 15.55 -0.01 -21.08
N LEU A 309 14.77 -0.27 -20.03
CA LEU A 309 13.97 0.72 -19.29
C LEU A 309 14.70 1.29 -18.07
N VAL A 310 15.75 0.63 -17.60
CA VAL A 310 16.53 1.09 -16.46
C VAL A 310 17.45 2.19 -16.94
N THR A 311 17.18 3.42 -16.52
CA THR A 311 18.04 4.55 -16.86
C THR A 311 19.26 4.59 -15.94
N ALA A 312 20.26 5.40 -16.30
CA ALA A 312 21.40 5.64 -15.42
C ALA A 312 20.98 6.22 -14.04
N ALA A 313 19.87 6.98 -14.00
CA ALA A 313 19.32 7.50 -12.76
C ALA A 313 18.68 6.39 -11.90
N ASP A 314 17.97 5.45 -12.53
CA ASP A 314 17.45 4.28 -11.83
C ASP A 314 18.59 3.43 -11.25
N GLN A 315 19.64 3.20 -12.04
CA GLN A 315 20.79 2.41 -11.62
C GLN A 315 21.51 3.05 -10.43
N ALA A 316 21.71 4.37 -10.44
CA ALA A 316 22.33 5.07 -9.32
C ALA A 316 21.56 4.88 -8.00
N VAL A 317 20.22 4.88 -8.05
CA VAL A 317 19.38 4.62 -6.87
C VAL A 317 19.45 3.15 -6.45
N ILE A 318 19.51 2.21 -7.40
CA ILE A 318 19.68 0.78 -7.09
C ILE A 318 21.01 0.56 -6.37
N ASP A 319 22.10 1.12 -6.91
CA ASP A 319 23.44 1.00 -6.33
C ASP A 319 23.54 1.63 -4.93
N GLU A 320 22.77 2.69 -4.66
CA GLU A 320 22.68 3.32 -3.32
C GLU A 320 21.92 2.42 -2.33
N LEU A 321 20.85 1.75 -2.77
CA LEU A 321 20.02 0.90 -1.92
C LEU A 321 20.65 -0.47 -1.61
N GLU A 322 21.59 -0.93 -2.42
CA GLU A 322 22.31 -2.21 -2.24
C GLU A 322 23.55 -2.11 -1.34
N GLN A 323 23.98 -0.89 -0.98
CA GLN A 323 25.09 -0.63 -0.03
C GLN A 323 24.64 -0.66 1.43
#